data_AF-A0A3G9GG82-F1
#
_entry.id   AF-A0A3G9GG82-F1
#
_cell.length_a   1.000
_cell.length_b   1.000
_cell.length_c   1.000
_cell.angle_alpha   90.00
_cell.angle_beta   90.00
_cell.angle_gamma   90.00
#
_symmetry.space_group_name_H-M   'P 1'
#
loop_
_entity.id
_entity.type
_entity.pdbx_description
1 polymer ?
#
loop_
_entity_poly.entity_id
_entity_poly.type
_entity_poly.pdbx_seq_one_letter_code
_entity_poly.pdbx_strand_id
1 'polypeptide(L)'
;MIDLAAKAGTDIDTAKTYLQALEKAGHIEVVQENHGHTDKRWNLLRDNGLEAPRLTRDGKPVIQGRAREAMWRTMRIVRDFTFHELAALASSTEVTVAPTTAKDYLKHLLNAGYLIVINKGNSKGNGHKASRFRFNPARNTGPRPPMIQRTKAVYDPNLGQVVWQEEPDHDC
;
A
#
# COMPACT_ATOMS: atom_id res chain seq x y z
N MET A 1 10.06 -6.12 28.15
CA MET A 1 10.24 -5.42 26.85
C MET A 1 11.32 -6.06 25.95
N ILE A 2 12.43 -6.54 26.53
CA ILE A 2 13.55 -7.18 25.80
C ILE A 2 13.11 -8.47 25.08
N ASP A 3 12.29 -9.31 25.71
CA ASP A 3 11.80 -10.57 25.14
C ASP A 3 10.92 -10.37 23.88
N LEU A 4 10.13 -9.28 23.84
CA LEU A 4 9.27 -8.96 22.69
C LEU A 4 10.10 -8.50 21.48
N ALA A 5 11.10 -7.65 21.70
CA ALA A 5 12.01 -7.19 20.64
C ALA A 5 12.83 -8.36 20.06
N ALA A 6 13.32 -9.25 20.92
CA ALA A 6 14.06 -10.45 20.52
C ALA A 6 13.20 -11.40 19.68
N LYS A 7 11.94 -11.64 20.06
CA LYS A 7 10.99 -12.49 19.30
C LYS A 7 10.55 -11.86 17.98
N ALA A 8 10.45 -10.53 17.93
CA ALA A 8 10.07 -9.81 16.71
C ALA A 8 11.25 -9.56 15.75
N GLY A 9 12.50 -9.81 16.18
CA GLY A 9 13.70 -9.54 15.40
C GLY A 9 13.94 -8.05 15.13
N THR A 10 13.48 -7.17 16.03
CA THR A 10 13.61 -5.71 15.91
C THR A 10 14.46 -5.15 17.04
N ASP A 11 15.01 -3.94 16.87
CA ASP A 11 15.62 -3.23 17.98
C ASP A 11 14.57 -2.82 19.03
N ILE A 12 15.04 -2.66 20.26
CA ILE A 12 14.19 -2.37 21.42
C ILE A 12 13.51 -1.00 21.28
N ASP A 13 14.18 -0.01 20.70
CA ASP A 13 13.65 1.34 20.56
C ASP A 13 12.54 1.41 19.50
N THR A 14 12.67 0.68 18.39
CA THR A 14 11.59 0.51 17.39
C THR A 14 10.39 -0.21 18.00
N ALA A 15 10.62 -1.31 18.72
CA ALA A 15 9.54 -2.05 19.41
C ALA A 15 8.80 -1.13 20.40
N LYS A 16 9.55 -0.37 21.20
CA LYS A 16 8.99 0.59 22.17
C LYS A 16 8.19 1.70 21.49
N THR A 17 8.71 2.28 20.41
CA THR A 17 8.03 3.34 19.65
C THR A 17 6.71 2.84 19.06
N TYR A 18 6.68 1.59 18.56
CA TYR A 18 5.48 1.01 18.00
C TYR A 18 4.43 0.66 19.08
N LEU A 19 4.86 0.13 20.24
CA LEU A 19 3.95 -0.10 21.38
C LEU A 19 3.31 1.19 21.88
N GLN A 20 4.06 2.29 21.94
CA GLN A 20 3.51 3.61 22.27
C GLN A 20 2.47 4.08 21.25
N ALA A 21 2.68 3.80 19.97
CA ALA A 21 1.70 4.12 18.93
C ALA A 21 0.43 3.28 19.08
N LEU A 22 0.56 1.99 19.39
CA LEU A 22 -0.57 1.08 19.64
C LEU A 22 -1.39 1.51 20.87
N GLU A 23 -0.71 1.93 21.95
CA GLU A 23 -1.35 2.43 23.17
C GLU A 23 -2.14 3.71 22.88
N LYS A 24 -1.52 4.70 22.21
CA LYS A 24 -2.21 5.94 21.78
C LYS A 24 -3.39 5.70 20.86
N ALA A 25 -3.30 4.67 20.02
CA ALA A 25 -4.37 4.28 19.10
C ALA A 25 -5.49 3.48 19.77
N GLY A 26 -5.36 3.14 21.07
CA GLY A 26 -6.32 2.34 21.82
C GLY A 26 -6.33 0.86 21.43
N HIS A 27 -5.26 0.36 20.80
CA HIS A 27 -5.13 -1.07 20.48
C HIS A 27 -4.69 -1.90 21.67
N ILE A 28 -3.90 -1.33 22.57
CA ILE A 28 -3.39 -2.00 23.77
C ILE A 28 -3.51 -1.09 25.00
N GLU A 29 -3.57 -1.69 26.17
CA GLU A 29 -3.46 -1.00 27.47
C GLU A 29 -2.32 -1.57 28.31
N VAL A 30 -1.73 -0.75 29.18
CA VAL A 30 -0.73 -1.20 30.14
C VAL A 30 -1.44 -1.72 31.39
N VAL A 31 -1.23 -3.00 31.70
CA VAL A 31 -1.92 -3.70 32.80
C VAL A 31 -1.10 -3.65 34.09
N GLN A 32 0.22 -3.66 33.97
CA GLN A 32 1.15 -3.58 35.10
C GLN A 32 2.37 -2.76 34.71
N GLU A 33 2.67 -1.76 35.54
CA GLU A 33 3.91 -0.99 35.50
C GLU A 33 4.62 -1.18 36.85
N ASN A 34 5.47 -2.21 36.92
CA ASN A 34 6.34 -2.39 38.09
C ASN A 34 7.44 -1.34 38.04
N HIS A 35 7.30 -0.34 38.90
CA HIS A 35 8.27 0.73 39.08
C HIS A 35 9.60 0.13 39.55
N GLY A 36 10.54 -0.05 38.61
CA GLY A 36 11.88 -0.59 38.88
C GLY A 36 12.33 -1.75 37.96
N HIS A 37 11.43 -2.37 37.21
CA HIS A 37 11.79 -3.45 36.26
C HIS A 37 11.37 -3.12 34.82
N THR A 38 12.17 -3.57 33.85
CA THR A 38 12.00 -3.40 32.38
C THR A 38 10.83 -4.20 31.78
N ASP A 39 9.97 -4.76 32.62
CA ASP A 39 8.82 -5.58 32.22
C ASP A 39 7.50 -4.82 32.40
N LYS A 40 7.11 -4.15 31.32
CA LYS A 40 5.72 -3.74 31.08
C LYS A 40 4.94 -4.91 30.49
N ARG A 41 3.70 -5.08 30.96
CA ARG A 41 2.73 -6.05 30.42
C ARG A 41 1.57 -5.30 29.77
N TRP A 42 1.12 -5.77 28.62
CA TRP A 42 0.03 -5.18 27.84
C TRP A 42 -1.11 -6.17 27.62
N ASN A 43 -2.34 -5.67 27.62
CA ASN A 43 -3.51 -6.39 27.11
C ASN A 43 -3.86 -5.86 25.72
N LEU A 44 -4.32 -6.75 24.84
CA LEU A 44 -4.88 -6.38 23.54
C LEU A 44 -6.34 -5.98 23.73
N LEU A 45 -6.65 -4.71 23.50
CA LEU A 45 -8.01 -4.18 23.59
C LEU A 45 -8.78 -4.31 22.28
N ARG A 46 -8.09 -4.13 21.16
CA ARG A 46 -8.69 -4.19 19.82
C ARG A 46 -7.87 -5.07 18.90
N ASP A 47 -8.43 -6.24 18.59
CA ASP A 47 -7.90 -7.15 17.59
C ASP A 47 -8.26 -6.66 16.17
N ASN A 48 -7.25 -6.45 15.33
CA ASN A 48 -7.41 -6.06 13.93
C ASN A 48 -7.29 -7.26 12.96
N GLY A 49 -7.25 -8.48 13.48
CA GLY A 49 -7.09 -9.70 12.69
C GLY A 49 -5.64 -9.93 12.24
N LEU A 50 -5.48 -10.40 11.00
CA LEU A 50 -4.21 -10.93 10.49
C LEU A 50 -3.07 -9.92 10.32
N GLU A 51 -3.38 -8.64 10.04
CA GLU A 51 -2.35 -7.60 9.86
C GLU A 51 -2.36 -6.60 11.02
N ALA A 52 -1.19 -6.38 11.61
CA ALA A 52 -1.00 -5.36 12.64
C ALA A 52 -1.27 -3.96 12.06
N PRO A 53 -1.93 -3.05 12.82
CA PRO A 53 -2.27 -1.73 12.32
C PRO A 53 -1.02 -0.92 11.99
N ARG A 54 -0.97 -0.36 10.79
CA ARG A 54 0.04 0.63 10.42
C ARG A 54 -0.34 1.96 11.06
N LEU A 55 0.44 2.39 12.05
CA LEU A 55 0.20 3.60 12.85
C LEU A 55 1.36 4.58 12.72
N THR A 56 1.06 5.87 12.78
CA THR A 56 2.05 6.92 13.00
C THR A 56 2.49 6.91 14.48
N ARG A 57 3.55 7.64 14.82
CA ARG A 57 4.01 7.81 16.20
C ARG A 57 2.96 8.43 17.14
N ASP A 58 1.97 9.09 16.57
CA ASP A 58 0.83 9.68 17.28
C ASP A 58 -0.34 8.72 17.44
N GLY A 59 -0.20 7.46 17.01
CA GLY A 59 -1.27 6.47 17.08
C GLY A 59 -2.36 6.66 16.02
N LYS A 60 -2.12 7.46 14.97
CA LYS A 60 -3.08 7.64 13.88
C LYS A 60 -2.84 6.60 12.78
N PRO A 61 -3.88 6.08 12.10
CA PRO A 61 -3.71 5.17 10.97
C PRO A 61 -2.84 5.79 9.86
N VAL A 62 -1.89 5.02 9.34
CA VAL A 62 -1.16 5.39 8.11
C VAL A 62 -2.09 5.15 6.92
N ILE A 63 -2.54 6.25 6.33
CA ILE A 63 -3.45 6.25 5.17
C ILE A 63 -2.65 6.14 3.86
N GLN A 64 -1.39 6.60 3.86
CA GLN A 64 -0.54 6.61 2.68
C GLN A 64 -0.28 5.17 2.18
N GLY A 65 -0.61 4.93 0.91
CA GLY A 65 -0.45 3.64 0.26
C GLY A 65 -1.71 2.77 0.23
N ARG A 66 -2.69 3.00 1.13
CA ARG A 66 -3.93 2.19 1.18
C ARG A 66 -4.71 2.19 -0.13
N ALA A 67 -4.81 3.35 -0.79
CA ALA A 67 -5.45 3.45 -2.10
C ALA A 67 -4.76 2.57 -3.16
N ARG A 68 -3.42 2.48 -3.15
CA ARG A 68 -2.65 1.66 -4.09
C ARG A 68 -2.76 0.17 -3.76
N GLU A 69 -2.78 -0.17 -2.48
CA GLU A 69 -3.05 -1.54 -2.00
C GLU A 69 -4.44 -2.01 -2.42
N ALA A 70 -5.46 -1.17 -2.22
CA ALA A 70 -6.83 -1.45 -2.65
C ALA A 70 -6.91 -1.65 -4.17
N MET A 71 -6.37 -0.73 -4.97
CA MET A 71 -6.33 -0.87 -6.43
C MET A 71 -5.59 -2.14 -6.87
N TRP A 72 -4.45 -2.45 -6.25
CA TRP A 72 -3.65 -3.64 -6.55
C TRP A 72 -4.40 -4.94 -6.27
N ARG A 73 -5.08 -5.02 -5.12
CA ARG A 73 -5.93 -6.17 -4.78
C ARG A 73 -7.09 -6.30 -5.77
N THR A 74 -7.80 -5.20 -6.04
CA THR A 74 -8.97 -5.19 -6.94
C THR A 74 -8.61 -5.62 -8.35
N MET A 75 -7.56 -5.06 -8.96
CA MET A 75 -7.24 -5.37 -10.36
C MET A 75 -6.72 -6.80 -10.59
N ARG A 76 -6.23 -7.47 -9.55
CA ARG A 76 -5.83 -8.90 -9.62
C ARG A 76 -7.05 -9.83 -9.64
N ILE A 77 -8.19 -9.37 -9.12
CA ILE A 77 -9.44 -10.13 -9.04
C ILE A 77 -10.31 -9.84 -10.27
N VAL A 78 -10.38 -8.58 -10.68
CA VAL A 78 -11.21 -8.13 -11.81
C VAL A 78 -10.52 -8.46 -13.13
N ARG A 79 -11.29 -8.96 -14.11
CA ARG A 79 -10.77 -9.36 -15.42
C ARG A 79 -10.29 -8.18 -16.26
N ASP A 80 -11.22 -7.30 -16.63
CA ASP A 80 -10.97 -6.13 -17.49
C ASP A 80 -11.58 -4.90 -16.84
N PHE A 81 -10.88 -3.78 -16.90
CA PHE A 81 -11.33 -2.54 -16.26
C PHE A 81 -10.75 -1.30 -16.94
N THR A 82 -11.46 -0.20 -16.81
CA THR A 82 -10.97 1.17 -17.05
C THR A 82 -10.48 1.77 -15.74
N PHE A 83 -9.79 2.91 -15.82
CA PHE A 83 -9.34 3.61 -14.60
C PHE A 83 -10.51 4.13 -13.74
N HIS A 84 -11.66 4.47 -14.33
CA HIS A 84 -12.86 4.87 -13.59
C HIS A 84 -13.48 3.68 -12.85
N GLU A 85 -13.64 2.54 -13.53
CA GLU A 85 -14.16 1.31 -12.92
C GLU A 85 -13.25 0.83 -11.78
N LEU A 86 -11.93 0.87 -11.98
CA LEU A 86 -10.98 0.49 -10.94
C LEU A 86 -11.08 1.42 -9.72
N ALA A 87 -11.14 2.74 -9.93
CA ALA A 87 -11.28 3.69 -8.84
C ALA A 87 -12.57 3.45 -8.03
N ALA A 88 -13.69 3.17 -8.70
CA ALA A 88 -14.95 2.86 -8.05
C ALA A 88 -14.88 1.53 -7.26
N LEU A 89 -14.35 0.47 -7.88
CA LEU A 89 -14.28 -0.88 -7.27
C LEU A 89 -13.23 -0.97 -6.16
N ALA A 90 -12.18 -0.16 -6.19
CA ALA A 90 -11.15 -0.10 -5.15
C ALA A 90 -11.51 0.87 -4.02
N SER A 91 -12.55 1.69 -4.18
CA SER A 91 -13.00 2.59 -3.12
C SER A 91 -13.84 1.83 -2.10
N SER A 92 -13.65 2.17 -0.83
CA SER A 92 -14.45 1.68 0.31
C SER A 92 -14.85 2.85 1.21
N THR A 93 -15.62 2.56 2.26
CA THR A 93 -15.96 3.54 3.30
C THR A 93 -14.74 4.15 3.99
N GLU A 94 -13.61 3.43 4.02
CA GLU A 94 -12.37 3.85 4.67
C GLU A 94 -11.33 4.43 3.70
N VAL A 95 -11.41 4.08 2.41
CA VAL A 95 -10.40 4.44 1.41
C VAL A 95 -11.08 4.92 0.14
N THR A 96 -11.00 6.22 -0.14
CA THR A 96 -11.49 6.79 -1.40
C THR A 96 -10.38 6.87 -2.43
N VAL A 97 -10.61 6.32 -3.62
CA VAL A 97 -9.66 6.37 -4.75
C VAL A 97 -10.16 7.37 -5.79
N ALA A 98 -9.40 8.44 -6.02
CA ALA A 98 -9.70 9.38 -7.09
C ALA A 98 -9.41 8.75 -8.48
N PRO A 99 -10.24 8.98 -9.50
CA PRO A 99 -9.99 8.47 -10.85
C PRO A 99 -8.66 8.95 -11.46
N THR A 100 -8.21 10.16 -11.12
CA THR A 100 -6.90 10.71 -11.52
C THR A 100 -5.76 9.89 -10.94
N THR A 101 -5.82 9.59 -9.63
CA THR A 101 -4.84 8.74 -8.94
C THR A 101 -4.79 7.33 -9.55
N ALA A 102 -5.95 6.75 -9.88
CA ALA A 102 -6.00 5.46 -10.57
C ALA A 102 -5.36 5.54 -11.96
N LYS A 103 -5.68 6.58 -12.73
CA LYS A 103 -5.10 6.79 -14.07
C LYS A 103 -3.57 6.90 -14.04
N ASP A 104 -3.02 7.69 -13.12
CA ASP A 104 -1.57 7.86 -12.98
C ASP A 104 -0.89 6.57 -12.53
N TYR A 105 -1.50 5.86 -11.58
CA TYR A 105 -0.99 4.58 -11.12
C TYR A 105 -0.94 3.53 -12.25
N LEU A 106 -2.03 3.41 -13.02
CA LEU A 106 -2.10 2.50 -14.16
C LEU A 106 -1.11 2.86 -15.26
N LYS A 107 -0.81 4.16 -15.49
CA LYS A 107 0.23 4.59 -16.44
C LYS A 107 1.58 3.97 -16.10
N HIS A 108 2.01 4.09 -14.83
CA HIS A 108 3.30 3.53 -14.39
C HIS A 108 3.32 2.00 -14.44
N LEU A 109 2.23 1.36 -14.01
CA LEU A 109 2.12 -0.10 -14.05
C LEU A 109 2.10 -0.66 -15.48
N LEU A 110 1.49 0.06 -16.42
CA LEU A 110 1.51 -0.29 -17.82
C LEU A 110 2.93 -0.26 -18.38
N ASN A 111 3.67 0.81 -18.12
CA ASN A 111 5.06 0.95 -18.57
C ASN A 111 5.97 -0.13 -17.94
N ALA A 112 5.70 -0.52 -16.69
CA ALA A 112 6.39 -1.60 -16.02
C ALA A 112 5.92 -3.02 -16.42
N GLY A 113 4.94 -3.13 -17.32
CA GLY A 113 4.47 -4.40 -17.87
C GLY A 113 3.51 -5.20 -16.99
N TYR A 114 3.00 -4.63 -15.89
CA TYR A 114 1.98 -5.26 -15.03
C TYR A 114 0.59 -5.29 -15.65
N LEU A 115 0.36 -4.47 -16.67
CA LEU A 115 -0.94 -4.35 -17.34
C LEU A 115 -0.81 -4.61 -18.83
N ILE A 116 -1.88 -5.15 -19.39
CA ILE A 116 -2.05 -5.36 -20.83
C ILE A 116 -3.18 -4.44 -21.28
N VAL A 117 -2.97 -3.69 -22.36
CA VAL A 117 -4.03 -2.89 -22.98
C VAL A 117 -4.90 -3.80 -23.84
N ILE A 118 -6.17 -3.95 -23.47
CA ILE A 118 -7.14 -4.77 -24.21
C ILE A 118 -7.80 -3.93 -25.29
N ASN A 119 -8.21 -2.71 -24.96
CA ASN A 119 -8.73 -1.75 -25.93
C ASN A 119 -8.10 -0.39 -25.68
N LYS A 120 -7.48 0.17 -26.73
CA LYS A 120 -6.98 1.55 -26.68
C LYS A 120 -8.18 2.50 -26.71
N GLY A 121 -8.25 3.35 -25.71
CA GLY A 121 -9.19 4.46 -25.69
C GLY A 121 -8.85 5.49 -26.76
N ASN A 122 -9.85 6.25 -27.20
CA ASN A 122 -9.66 7.40 -28.06
C ASN A 122 -9.85 8.68 -27.24
N SER A 123 -8.80 9.48 -27.18
CA SER A 123 -8.86 10.84 -26.62
C SER A 123 -9.20 11.90 -27.67
N LYS A 124 -9.27 11.53 -28.96
CA LYS A 124 -9.55 12.42 -30.10
C LYS A 124 -10.97 12.20 -30.65
N GLY A 125 -11.69 13.28 -30.92
CA GLY A 125 -13.04 13.30 -31.50
C GLY A 125 -14.20 13.31 -30.47
N ASN A 126 -15.46 13.35 -30.96
CA ASN A 126 -16.70 13.48 -30.18
C ASN A 126 -17.13 12.20 -29.41
N GLY A 127 -16.17 11.45 -28.86
CA GLY A 127 -16.47 10.27 -28.06
C GLY A 127 -15.25 9.82 -27.28
N HIS A 128 -15.02 10.41 -26.11
CA HIS A 128 -13.93 10.01 -25.23
C HIS A 128 -14.18 8.62 -24.66
N LYS A 129 -13.44 7.61 -25.14
CA LYS A 129 -13.43 6.28 -24.52
C LYS A 129 -12.16 6.09 -23.72
N ALA A 130 -12.30 5.69 -22.47
CA ALA A 130 -11.16 5.29 -21.65
C ALA A 130 -10.57 3.97 -22.17
N SER A 131 -9.24 3.84 -22.10
CA SER A 131 -8.57 2.58 -22.37
C SER A 131 -9.02 1.50 -21.38
N ARG A 132 -9.19 0.28 -21.87
CA ARG A 132 -9.41 -0.91 -21.04
C ARG A 132 -8.11 -1.66 -20.85
N PHE A 133 -7.87 -2.02 -19.60
CA PHE A 133 -6.69 -2.74 -19.14
C PHE A 133 -7.09 -4.09 -18.57
N ARG A 134 -6.16 -5.03 -18.61
CA ARG A 134 -6.20 -6.31 -17.93
C ARG A 134 -4.92 -6.48 -17.14
N PHE A 135 -5.02 -7.04 -15.95
CA PHE A 135 -3.84 -7.42 -15.17
C PHE A 135 -3.05 -8.52 -15.88
N ASN A 136 -1.72 -8.38 -15.97
CA ASN A 136 -0.85 -9.39 -16.55
C ASN A 136 -0.59 -10.52 -15.53
N PRO A 137 -1.12 -11.75 -15.73
CA PRO A 137 -0.93 -12.83 -14.76
C PRO A 137 0.53 -13.21 -14.54
N ALA A 138 1.40 -13.04 -15.56
CA ALA A 138 2.83 -13.30 -15.45
C ALA A 138 3.56 -12.31 -14.51
N ARG A 139 2.90 -11.21 -14.11
CA ARG A 139 3.43 -10.20 -13.19
C ARG A 139 2.69 -10.20 -11.85
N ASN A 140 2.08 -11.33 -11.48
CA ASN A 140 1.54 -11.53 -10.13
C ASN A 140 2.67 -11.82 -9.13
N THR A 141 3.44 -10.79 -8.79
CA THR A 141 4.65 -10.90 -7.97
C THR A 141 4.36 -11.04 -6.48
N GLY A 142 3.15 -10.70 -6.03
CA GLY A 142 2.73 -10.91 -4.64
C GLY A 142 1.65 -9.94 -4.15
N PRO A 143 1.37 -9.96 -2.84
CA PRO A 143 0.31 -9.15 -2.24
C PRO A 143 0.68 -7.67 -2.10
N ARG A 144 1.97 -7.31 -2.10
CA ARG A 144 2.40 -5.91 -1.91
C ARG A 144 2.35 -5.17 -3.26
N PRO A 145 1.75 -3.98 -3.34
CA PRO A 145 1.70 -3.23 -4.60
C PRO A 145 3.09 -2.70 -4.99
N PRO A 146 3.41 -2.63 -6.29
CA PRO A 146 4.54 -1.86 -6.78
C PRO A 146 4.45 -0.39 -6.35
N MET A 147 5.57 0.16 -5.91
CA MET A 147 5.70 1.51 -5.38
C MET A 147 6.26 2.46 -6.44
N ILE A 148 5.52 3.53 -6.74
CA ILE A 148 5.99 4.62 -7.59
C ILE A 148 6.82 5.55 -6.72
N GLN A 149 8.12 5.64 -7.01
CA GLN A 149 9.08 6.52 -6.37
C GLN A 149 9.00 7.93 -6.94
N ARG A 150 9.60 8.92 -6.25
CA ARG A 150 9.61 10.32 -6.70
C ARG A 150 10.34 10.52 -8.03
N THR A 151 11.36 9.69 -8.29
CA THR A 151 12.09 9.60 -9.56
C THR A 151 11.28 8.94 -10.68
N LYS A 152 9.99 8.68 -10.44
CA LYS A 152 9.09 7.96 -11.34
C LYS A 152 9.53 6.52 -11.66
N ALA A 153 10.45 5.96 -10.86
CA ALA A 153 10.75 4.54 -10.89
C ALA A 153 9.64 3.71 -10.23
N VAL A 154 9.43 2.50 -10.72
CA VAL A 154 8.52 1.49 -10.16
C VAL A 154 9.37 0.44 -9.46
N TYR A 155 9.28 0.41 -8.14
CA TYR A 155 9.91 -0.60 -7.29
C TYR A 155 8.90 -1.69 -6.91
N ASP A 156 9.23 -2.96 -7.08
CA ASP A 156 8.39 -4.07 -6.64
C ASP A 156 8.89 -4.63 -5.30
N PRO A 157 8.15 -4.43 -4.19
CA PRO A 157 8.56 -4.92 -2.88
C PRO A 157 8.53 -6.45 -2.74
N ASN A 158 7.82 -7.16 -3.60
CA ASN A 158 7.80 -8.62 -3.57
C ASN A 158 9.02 -9.21 -4.29
N LEU A 159 9.55 -8.51 -5.31
CA LEU A 159 10.78 -8.90 -6.00
C LEU A 159 12.04 -8.29 -5.38
N GLY A 160 11.90 -7.22 -4.60
CA GLY A 160 13.02 -6.50 -4.00
C GLY A 160 13.84 -5.66 -4.97
N GLN A 161 13.27 -5.25 -6.11
CA GLN A 161 14.01 -4.53 -7.16
C GLN A 161 13.19 -3.45 -7.88
N VAL A 162 13.89 -2.52 -8.53
CA VAL A 162 13.29 -1.57 -9.48
C VAL A 162 13.02 -2.31 -10.79
N VAL A 163 11.77 -2.35 -11.21
CA VAL A 163 11.33 -3.08 -12.42
C VAL A 163 11.14 -2.18 -13.63
N TRP A 164 11.06 -0.87 -13.42
CA TRP A 164 10.96 0.13 -14.48
C TRP A 164 11.40 1.50 -13.96
N GLN A 165 11.95 2.33 -14.84
CA GLN A 165 12.27 3.73 -14.56
C GLN A 165 11.97 4.56 -15.81
N GLU A 166 11.41 5.77 -15.64
CA GLU A 166 11.27 6.72 -16.73
C GLU A 166 12.66 7.22 -17.11
N GLU A 167 13.00 7.14 -18.40
CA GLU A 167 14.24 7.73 -18.89
C GLU A 167 14.23 9.24 -18.58
N PRO A 168 15.29 9.79 -17.98
CA PRO A 168 15.38 11.23 -17.78
C PRO A 168 15.49 11.90 -19.14
N ASP A 169 14.56 12.81 -19.46
CA ASP A 169 14.71 13.73 -20.60
C ASP A 169 16.04 14.47 -20.43
N HIS A 170 17.05 14.04 -21.19
CA HIS A 170 18.24 14.86 -21.44
C HIS A 170 17.85 15.83 -22.55
N ASP A 171 17.11 16.87 -22.18
CA ASP A 171 16.99 18.05 -23.03
C ASP A 171 18.34 18.79 -22.97
N CYS A 172 19.11 18.63 -24.05
CA CYS A 172 20.33 19.37 -24.36
C CYS A 172 20.00 20.70 -25.07
#